data_AF-A0A0J6T8A9-F1
#
_entry.id   AF-A0A0J6T8A9-F1
#
_cell.length_a   1.000
_cell.length_b   1.000
_cell.length_c   1.000
_cell.angle_alpha   90.00
_cell.angle_beta   90.00
_cell.angle_gamma   90.00
#
_symmetry.space_group_name_H-M   'P 1'
#
loop_
_entity.id
_entity.type
_entity.pdbx_description
1 polymer ?
#
loop_
_entity_poly.entity_id
_entity_poly.type
_entity_poly.pdbx_seq_one_letter_code
_entity_poly.pdbx_strand_id
1 'polypeptide(L)'
;MPAIIPTHYLDRMCETRDYQDLVWISGVLCGSRYFQSHAPTYGFPDAAFSIVERVAWFAQGIRSGAWTYYEAALPECQTAMLAVLERDTSHPDFAEKYAFGMREWRVPTAMRALDHWLDASDDRNTSIAWQIVAANRGLIQRLASTDR
;
A
#
# COMPACT_ATOMS: atom_id res chain seq x y z
N MET A 1 6.57 -2.01 21.97
CA MET A 1 5.22 -1.49 22.26
C MET A 1 4.47 -1.45 20.94
N PRO A 2 3.20 -1.89 20.87
CA PRO A 2 2.37 -1.59 19.71
C PRO A 2 2.24 -0.06 19.60
N ALA A 3 2.56 0.49 18.43
CA ALA A 3 2.36 1.90 18.17
C ALA A 3 0.86 2.12 17.92
N ILE A 4 0.24 3.04 18.66
CA ILE A 4 -1.16 3.44 18.50
C ILE A 4 -1.18 4.82 17.84
N ILE A 5 -2.13 5.04 16.94
CA ILE A 5 -2.41 6.36 16.38
C ILE A 5 -3.62 6.95 17.13
N PRO A 6 -3.45 7.94 18.02
CA PRO A 6 -4.58 8.62 18.64
C PRO A 6 -5.48 9.28 17.60
N THR A 7 -6.78 9.39 17.90
CA THR A 7 -7.79 9.97 16.99
C THR A 7 -7.38 11.32 16.41
N HIS A 8 -6.99 12.26 17.28
CA HIS A 8 -6.58 13.61 16.87
C HIS A 8 -5.32 13.61 15.99
N TYR A 9 -4.45 12.61 16.14
CA TYR A 9 -3.24 12.49 15.34
C TYR A 9 -3.59 12.04 13.92
N LEU A 10 -4.51 11.08 13.76
CA LEU A 10 -5.00 10.65 12.45
C LEU A 10 -5.74 11.79 11.71
N ASP A 11 -6.50 12.62 12.44
CA ASP A 11 -7.17 13.78 11.83
C ASP A 11 -6.15 14.77 11.27
N ARG A 12 -5.14 15.14 12.07
CA ARG A 12 -4.02 15.99 11.62
C ARG A 12 -3.31 15.40 10.39
N MET A 13 -3.05 14.09 10.39
CA MET A 13 -2.42 13.39 9.26
C MET A 13 -3.26 13.49 7.98
N CYS A 14 -4.60 13.42 8.09
CA CYS A 14 -5.49 13.55 6.94
C CYS A 14 -5.57 14.99 6.40
N GLU A 15 -5.24 15.98 7.24
CA GLU A 15 -5.13 17.40 6.86
C GLU A 15 -3.79 17.69 6.16
N THR A 16 -2.67 17.22 6.72
CA THR A 16 -1.32 17.46 6.15
C THR A 16 -1.04 16.61 4.91
N ARG A 17 -1.49 15.35 4.93
CA ARG A 17 -1.31 14.37 3.85
C ARG A 17 0.15 14.10 3.48
N ASP A 18 1.02 14.07 4.48
CA ASP A 18 2.43 13.81 4.28
C ASP A 18 2.70 12.33 3.97
N TYR A 19 3.57 12.02 3.00
CA TYR A 19 3.94 10.64 2.68
C TYR A 19 4.46 9.86 3.90
N GLN A 20 5.24 10.52 4.77
CA GLN A 20 5.76 9.89 5.99
C GLN A 20 4.66 9.43 6.94
N ASP A 21 3.51 10.11 6.96
CA ASP A 21 2.37 9.70 7.77
C ASP A 21 1.68 8.45 7.17
N LEU A 22 1.70 8.24 5.84
CA LEU A 22 1.28 6.96 5.23
C LEU A 22 2.20 5.81 5.61
N VAL A 23 3.52 6.05 5.63
CA VAL A 23 4.51 5.06 6.08
C VAL A 23 4.25 4.70 7.55
N TRP A 24 3.97 5.70 8.39
CA TRP A 24 3.63 5.48 9.79
C TRP A 24 2.33 4.67 9.95
N ILE A 25 1.27 5.04 9.22
CA ILE A 25 0.00 4.29 9.21
C ILE A 25 0.23 2.84 8.81
N SER A 26 0.97 2.60 7.72
CA SER A 26 1.30 1.25 7.25
C SER A 26 2.07 0.46 8.32
N GLY A 27 3.08 1.05 8.96
CA GLY A 27 3.83 0.44 10.04
C GLY A 27 2.97 0.08 11.26
N VAL A 28 2.05 0.98 11.66
CA VAL A 28 1.11 0.72 12.75
C VAL A 28 0.15 -0.42 12.41
N LEU A 29 -0.38 -0.46 11.19
CA LEU A 29 -1.23 -1.56 10.73
C LEU A 29 -0.48 -2.89 10.82
N CYS A 30 0.72 -2.98 10.25
CA CYS A 30 1.57 -4.19 10.32
C CYS A 30 1.99 -4.57 11.75
N GLY A 31 2.05 -3.60 12.67
CA GLY A 31 2.30 -3.84 14.11
C GLY A 31 1.05 -4.23 14.92
N SER A 32 -0.14 -4.15 14.33
CA SER A 32 -1.40 -4.41 15.01
C SER A 32 -1.63 -5.92 15.26
N ARG A 33 -2.52 -6.24 16.21
CA ARG A 33 -2.93 -7.63 16.48
C ARG A 33 -3.71 -8.30 15.35
N TYR A 34 -4.19 -7.51 14.38
CA TYR A 34 -4.95 -8.00 13.23
C TYR A 34 -4.05 -8.47 12.10
N PHE A 35 -2.77 -8.09 12.11
CA PHE A 35 -1.80 -8.46 11.09
C PHE A 35 -1.49 -9.96 11.13
N GLN A 36 -1.67 -10.61 9.98
CA GLN A 36 -1.40 -12.03 9.76
C GLN A 36 -0.51 -12.18 8.53
N SER A 37 0.81 -12.29 8.72
CA SER A 37 1.81 -12.31 7.63
C SER A 37 1.61 -13.38 6.55
N HIS A 38 0.84 -14.42 6.83
CA HIS A 38 0.57 -15.53 5.91
C HIS A 38 -0.80 -15.46 5.24
N ALA A 39 -1.67 -14.53 5.66
CA ALA A 39 -2.96 -14.32 5.03
C ALA A 39 -2.80 -13.47 3.76
N PRO A 40 -3.53 -13.75 2.66
CA PRO A 40 -3.39 -13.01 1.39
C PRO A 40 -3.58 -11.49 1.49
N THR A 41 -4.39 -11.01 2.43
CA THR A 41 -4.62 -9.57 2.70
C THR A 41 -4.02 -9.11 4.03
N TYR A 42 -3.10 -9.90 4.59
CA TYR A 42 -2.62 -9.78 5.96
C TYR A 42 -3.69 -9.85 7.06
N GLY A 43 -4.88 -10.38 6.75
CA GLY A 43 -6.03 -10.37 7.65
C GLY A 43 -6.78 -9.05 7.70
N PHE A 44 -6.40 -8.07 6.85
CA PHE A 44 -7.08 -6.78 6.77
C PHE A 44 -8.22 -6.78 5.75
N PRO A 45 -9.20 -5.87 5.93
CA PRO A 45 -10.09 -5.46 4.86
C PRO A 45 -9.33 -4.73 3.74
N ASP A 46 -9.87 -4.81 2.51
CA ASP A 46 -9.27 -4.30 1.28
C ASP A 46 -8.66 -2.89 1.39
N ALA A 47 -9.36 -1.94 2.02
CA ALA A 47 -8.86 -0.57 2.14
C ALA A 47 -7.54 -0.47 2.93
N ALA A 48 -7.46 -1.17 4.08
CA ALA A 48 -6.26 -1.16 4.91
C ALA A 48 -5.13 -1.97 4.28
N PHE A 49 -5.46 -3.11 3.66
CA PHE A 49 -4.51 -3.90 2.88
C PHE A 49 -3.92 -3.10 1.71
N SER A 50 -4.77 -2.38 0.95
CA SER A 50 -4.35 -1.56 -0.19
C SER A 50 -3.38 -0.46 0.23
N ILE A 51 -3.60 0.19 1.38
CA ILE A 51 -2.67 1.20 1.90
C ILE A 51 -1.29 0.58 2.17
N VAL A 52 -1.26 -0.56 2.88
CA VAL A 52 0.00 -1.24 3.22
C VAL A 52 0.76 -1.63 1.95
N GLU A 53 0.08 -2.27 1.00
CA GLU A 53 0.68 -2.76 -0.23
C GLU A 53 1.09 -1.64 -1.20
N ARG A 54 0.30 -0.57 -1.33
CA ARG A 54 0.68 0.61 -2.13
C ARG A 54 1.94 1.26 -1.60
N VAL A 55 2.04 1.43 -0.28
CA VAL A 55 3.24 2.00 0.36
C VAL A 55 4.43 1.07 0.15
N ALA A 56 4.27 -0.24 0.35
CA ALA A 56 5.35 -1.22 0.15
C ALA A 56 5.83 -1.24 -1.31
N TRP A 57 4.91 -1.28 -2.28
CA TRP A 57 5.22 -1.32 -3.71
C TRP A 57 6.00 -0.08 -4.16
N PHE A 58 5.51 1.12 -3.83
CA PHE A 58 6.17 2.36 -4.23
C PHE A 58 7.48 2.60 -3.47
N ALA A 59 7.52 2.34 -2.16
CA ALA A 59 8.73 2.53 -1.36
C ALA A 59 9.89 1.64 -1.83
N GLN A 60 9.60 0.37 -2.16
CA GLN A 60 10.61 -0.54 -2.68
C GLN A 60 10.93 -0.22 -4.15
N GLY A 61 9.91 0.06 -4.95
CA GLY A 61 10.05 0.36 -6.38
C GLY A 61 10.90 1.58 -6.66
N ILE A 62 10.66 2.69 -5.97
CA ILE A 62 11.42 3.94 -6.15
C ILE A 62 12.85 3.80 -5.63
N ARG A 63 13.04 3.10 -4.51
CA ARG A 63 14.37 2.98 -3.88
C ARG A 63 15.31 2.02 -4.60
N SER A 64 14.78 0.90 -5.11
CA SER A 64 15.59 -0.24 -5.55
C SER A 64 15.13 -0.84 -6.89
N GLY A 65 14.12 -0.23 -7.53
CA GLY A 65 13.45 -0.76 -8.73
C GLY A 65 12.25 -1.64 -8.37
N ALA A 66 11.19 -1.60 -9.18
CA ALA A 66 9.92 -2.28 -8.96
C ALA A 66 10.06 -3.80 -8.77
N TRP A 67 11.11 -4.40 -9.36
CA TRP A 67 11.38 -5.83 -9.26
C TRP A 67 11.58 -6.29 -7.81
N THR A 68 12.15 -5.46 -6.93
CA THR A 68 12.40 -5.85 -5.54
C THR A 68 11.11 -6.12 -4.77
N TYR A 69 10.06 -5.35 -5.08
CA TYR A 69 8.75 -5.59 -4.49
C TYR A 69 8.19 -6.96 -4.91
N TYR A 70 8.21 -7.27 -6.20
CA TYR A 70 7.68 -8.55 -6.70
C TYR A 70 8.53 -9.77 -6.29
N GLU A 71 9.82 -9.57 -6.07
CA GLU A 71 10.69 -10.61 -5.50
C GLU A 71 10.34 -10.89 -4.03
N ALA A 72 10.07 -9.84 -3.25
CA ALA A 72 9.83 -9.96 -1.81
C ALA A 72 8.37 -10.32 -1.45
N ALA A 73 7.40 -9.84 -2.21
CA ALA A 73 5.98 -10.03 -1.92
C ALA A 73 5.53 -11.47 -2.19
N LEU A 74 4.75 -12.05 -1.27
CA LEU A 74 4.18 -13.39 -1.46
C LEU A 74 3.21 -13.41 -2.65
N PRO A 75 3.20 -14.47 -3.49
CA PRO A 75 2.33 -14.55 -4.67
C PRO A 75 0.84 -14.36 -4.35
N GLU A 76 0.38 -14.84 -3.20
CA GLU A 76 -1.00 -14.69 -2.73
C GLU A 76 -1.33 -13.24 -2.41
N CYS A 77 -0.37 -12.50 -1.83
CA CYS A 77 -0.51 -11.07 -1.58
C CYS A 77 -0.53 -10.29 -2.89
N GLN A 78 0.32 -10.65 -3.85
CA GLN A 78 0.32 -10.01 -5.17
C GLN A 78 -1.03 -10.20 -5.88
N THR A 79 -1.57 -11.41 -5.84
CA THR A 79 -2.88 -11.74 -6.44
C THR A 79 -4.01 -10.97 -5.74
N ALA A 80 -3.99 -10.89 -4.41
CA ALA A 80 -4.98 -10.14 -3.65
C ALA A 80 -4.90 -8.63 -3.96
N MET A 81 -3.69 -8.08 -4.06
CA MET A 81 -3.48 -6.67 -4.38
C MET A 81 -3.95 -6.33 -5.78
N LEU A 82 -3.65 -7.18 -6.77
CA LEU A 82 -4.17 -7.02 -8.13
C LEU A 82 -5.70 -7.00 -8.13
N ALA A 83 -6.35 -7.93 -7.43
CA ALA A 83 -7.81 -7.97 -7.35
C ALA A 83 -8.41 -6.70 -6.71
N VAL A 84 -7.72 -6.09 -5.74
CA VAL A 84 -8.13 -4.79 -5.17
C VAL A 84 -7.97 -3.66 -6.19
N LEU A 85 -6.86 -3.62 -6.91
CA LEU A 85 -6.61 -2.61 -7.95
C LEU A 85 -7.59 -2.73 -9.13
N GLU A 86 -7.96 -3.95 -9.53
CA GLU A 86 -8.93 -4.18 -10.61
C GLU A 86 -10.35 -3.70 -10.25
N ARG A 87 -10.68 -3.65 -8.95
CA ARG A 87 -11.95 -3.06 -8.47
C ARG A 87 -11.92 -1.53 -8.42
N ASP A 88 -10.73 -0.91 -8.43
CA ASP A 88 -10.56 0.54 -8.49
C ASP A 88 -10.69 1.04 -9.93
N THR A 89 -11.94 1.22 -10.37
CA THR A 89 -12.27 1.70 -11.71
C THR A 89 -11.86 3.15 -11.96
N SER A 90 -11.47 3.91 -10.91
CA SER A 90 -11.04 5.30 -11.06
C SER A 90 -9.59 5.42 -11.50
N HIS A 91 -8.76 4.39 -11.28
CA HIS A 91 -7.33 4.40 -11.58
C HIS A 91 -6.88 3.09 -12.26
N PRO A 92 -7.46 2.75 -13.44
CA PRO A 92 -7.27 1.45 -14.07
C PRO A 92 -5.82 1.16 -14.48
N ASP A 93 -5.02 2.20 -14.70
CA ASP A 93 -3.61 2.06 -15.06
C ASP A 93 -2.75 1.48 -13.93
N PHE A 94 -3.13 1.69 -12.67
CA PHE A 94 -2.45 1.03 -11.54
C PHE A 94 -2.60 -0.49 -11.61
N ALA A 95 -3.80 -0.99 -11.90
CA ALA A 95 -4.03 -2.42 -12.07
C ALA A 95 -3.24 -2.97 -13.26
N GLU A 96 -3.25 -2.26 -14.40
CA GLU A 96 -2.50 -2.63 -15.60
C GLU A 96 -0.99 -2.75 -15.32
N LYS A 97 -0.40 -1.73 -14.68
CA LYS A 97 1.03 -1.65 -14.38
C LYS A 97 1.45 -2.64 -13.31
N TYR A 98 0.57 -2.86 -12.33
CA TYR A 98 0.79 -3.88 -11.32
C TYR A 98 0.78 -5.29 -11.92
N ALA A 99 -0.22 -5.61 -12.76
CA ALA A 99 -0.30 -6.88 -13.47
C ALA A 99 0.88 -7.10 -14.43
N PHE A 100 1.36 -6.03 -15.08
CA PHE A 100 2.58 -6.07 -15.88
C PHE A 100 3.78 -6.48 -15.03
N GLY A 101 4.00 -5.82 -13.88
CA GLY A 101 5.10 -6.15 -12.98
C GLY A 101 5.03 -7.59 -12.47
N MET A 102 3.85 -8.09 -12.10
CA MET A 102 3.67 -9.50 -11.71
C MET A 102 4.16 -10.50 -12.77
N ARG A 103 3.99 -10.20 -14.06
CA ARG A 103 4.41 -11.07 -15.16
C ARG A 103 5.88 -10.89 -15.53
N GLU A 104 6.37 -9.65 -15.51
CA GLU A 104 7.61 -9.27 -16.18
C GLU A 104 8.77 -8.93 -15.21
N TRP A 105 8.59 -9.03 -13.89
CA TRP A 105 9.61 -8.56 -12.92
C TRP A 105 10.99 -9.21 -13.06
N ARG A 106 11.07 -10.39 -13.68
CA ARG A 106 12.33 -11.09 -13.96
C ARG A 106 13.01 -10.66 -15.27
N VAL A 107 12.40 -9.73 -16.01
CA VAL A 107 12.89 -9.22 -17.30
C VAL A 107 13.38 -7.78 -17.11
N PRO A 108 14.69 -7.55 -16.91
CA PRO A 108 15.21 -6.23 -16.52
C PRO A 108 14.88 -5.12 -17.52
N THR A 109 14.80 -5.44 -18.82
CA THR A 109 14.46 -4.47 -19.87
C THR A 109 13.02 -3.99 -19.79
N ALA A 110 12.10 -4.89 -19.42
CA ALA A 110 10.68 -4.59 -19.25
C ALA A 110 10.46 -3.71 -18.00
N MET A 111 11.21 -3.97 -16.94
CA MET A 111 11.05 -3.28 -15.66
C MET A 111 11.44 -1.81 -15.68
N ARG A 112 12.38 -1.39 -16.54
CA ARG A 112 12.75 0.03 -16.68
C ARG A 112 11.55 0.93 -17.01
N ALA A 113 10.61 0.45 -17.83
CA ALA A 113 9.42 1.21 -18.16
C ALA A 113 8.46 1.34 -16.97
N LEU A 114 8.37 0.29 -16.14
CA LEU A 114 7.58 0.31 -14.91
C LEU A 114 8.22 1.20 -13.85
N ASP A 115 9.54 1.13 -13.68
CA ASP A 115 10.31 1.99 -12.76
C ASP A 115 10.05 3.47 -13.08
N HIS A 116 10.20 3.85 -14.34
CA HIS A 116 9.92 5.22 -14.78
C HIS A 116 8.48 5.65 -14.53
N TRP A 117 7.51 4.74 -14.71
CA TRP A 117 6.11 5.01 -14.44
C TRP A 117 5.83 5.17 -12.94
N LEU A 118 6.49 4.39 -12.09
CA LEU A 118 6.38 4.51 -10.62
C LEU A 118 6.90 5.87 -10.16
N ASP A 119 8.10 6.27 -10.62
CA ASP A 119 8.69 7.57 -10.30
C ASP A 119 7.75 8.72 -10.70
N ALA A 120 7.17 8.64 -11.91
CA ALA A 120 6.22 9.65 -12.39
C ALA A 120 4.85 9.60 -11.68
N SER A 121 4.53 8.50 -11.00
CA SER A 121 3.23 8.28 -10.35
C SER A 121 3.26 8.43 -8.83
N ASP A 122 4.42 8.71 -8.21
CA ASP A 122 4.57 8.67 -6.75
C ASP A 122 3.60 9.64 -6.03
N ASP A 123 3.55 10.89 -6.47
CA ASP A 123 2.62 11.89 -5.93
C ASP A 123 1.16 11.47 -6.11
N ARG A 124 0.84 10.87 -7.26
CA ARG A 124 -0.52 10.38 -7.55
C ARG A 124 -0.88 9.19 -6.66
N ASN A 125 0.03 8.25 -6.46
CA ASN A 125 -0.17 7.13 -5.55
C ASN A 125 -0.36 7.61 -4.12
N THR A 126 0.44 8.57 -3.68
CA THR A 126 0.31 9.21 -2.36
C THR A 126 -1.06 9.86 -2.19
N SER A 127 -1.51 10.62 -3.20
CA SER A 127 -2.85 11.23 -3.19
C SER A 127 -3.98 10.18 -3.10
N ILE A 128 -3.89 9.10 -3.90
CA ILE A 128 -4.87 8.00 -3.87
C ILE A 128 -4.88 7.30 -2.51
N ALA A 129 -3.70 6.99 -1.95
CA ALA A 129 -3.59 6.37 -0.64
C ALA A 129 -4.26 7.24 0.45
N TRP A 130 -4.08 8.56 0.40
CA TRP A 130 -4.77 9.48 1.30
C TRP A 130 -6.29 9.52 1.09
N GLN A 131 -6.77 9.43 -0.15
CA GLN A 131 -8.21 9.32 -0.42
C GLN A 131 -8.78 8.04 0.21
N ILE A 132 -8.06 6.91 0.10
CA ILE A 132 -8.45 5.65 0.74
C ILE A 132 -8.46 5.80 2.27
N VAL A 133 -7.42 6.39 2.86
CA VAL A 133 -7.35 6.65 4.31
C VAL A 133 -8.52 7.52 4.76
N ALA A 134 -8.79 8.63 4.08
CA ALA A 134 -9.86 9.56 4.45
C ALA A 134 -11.24 8.92 4.33
N ALA A 135 -11.51 8.20 3.22
CA ALA A 135 -12.77 7.49 3.02
C ALA A 135 -13.00 6.36 4.03
N ASN A 136 -11.92 5.79 4.57
CA ASN A 136 -11.96 4.67 5.51
C ASN A 136 -11.46 5.06 6.91
N ARG A 137 -11.50 6.35 7.27
CA ARG A 137 -10.87 6.89 8.49
C ARG A 137 -11.29 6.18 9.78
N GLY A 138 -12.57 5.83 9.90
CA GLY A 138 -13.08 5.08 11.05
C GLY A 138 -12.57 3.63 11.11
N LEU A 139 -12.38 2.98 9.96
CA LEU A 139 -11.77 1.66 9.88
C LEU A 139 -10.29 1.72 10.27
N ILE A 140 -9.53 2.64 9.66
CA ILE A 140 -8.09 2.80 9.93
C ILE A 140 -7.85 3.10 11.40
N GLN A 141 -8.65 3.99 12.00
CA GLN A 141 -8.57 4.27 13.44
C GLN A 141 -8.75 3.01 14.28
N ARG A 142 -9.79 2.21 14.02
CA ARG A 142 -10.05 0.99 14.79
C ARG A 142 -8.86 0.03 14.73
N LEU A 143 -8.32 -0.19 13.54
CA LEU A 143 -7.16 -1.06 13.35
C LEU A 143 -5.89 -0.51 14.04
N ALA A 144 -5.72 0.82 14.02
CA ALA A 144 -4.56 1.51 14.58
C ALA A 144 -4.67 1.88 16.07
N SER A 145 -5.79 1.61 16.74
CA SER A 145 -6.04 2.01 18.14
C SER A 145 -6.07 0.87 19.15
N THR A 146 -5.94 -0.38 18.71
CA THR A 146 -6.26 -1.49 19.61
C THR A 146 -5.02 -2.00 20.32
N ASP A 147 -4.92 -1.70 21.61
CA ASP A 147 -3.99 -2.35 22.53
C ASP A 147 -4.23 -3.88 22.57
N ARG A 148 -3.16 -4.62 22.83
CA ARG A 148 -3.20 -6.07 23.05
C ARG A 148 -3.84 -6.40 24.39
#